data_AF-A0A830FKW1-F1
#
_entry.id   AF-A0A830FKW1-F1
#
_cell.length_a   1.000
_cell.length_b   1.000
_cell.length_c   1.000
_cell.angle_alpha   90.00
_cell.angle_beta   90.00
_cell.angle_gamma   90.00
#
_symmetry.space_group_name_H-M   'P 1'
#
loop_
_entity.id
_entity.type
_entity.pdbx_description
1 polymer ?
#
loop_
_entity_poly.entity_id
_entity_poly.type
_entity_poly.pdbx_seq_one_letter_code
_entity_poly.pdbx_strand_id
1 'polypeptide(L)'
;MRGQAYTLEGVLAAIVVVTATVYGLSAVDTGPFQTGAQQRTAELEGRASDTLSLAAETGALHNATACYSVGTPTLNGNQTGSSTEFEMMLNQTFDRQGDQYNLYLSYWDRDSDARQTALVSQASDENVAERPADAAVATETVTLTDDMPARIRGCSGTGPPLSTVDGYFAPDAEPDSIVYNVVEVRLVVW
;
A
#
# COMPACT_ATOMS: atom_id res chain seq x y z
N MET A 1 -44.93 -46.61 -44.61
CA MET A 1 -43.72 -45.78 -44.51
C MET A 1 -43.77 -44.99 -43.19
N ARG A 2 -43.23 -45.55 -42.09
CA ARG A 2 -43.15 -44.86 -40.77
C ARG A 2 -41.71 -44.78 -40.23
N GLY A 3 -40.77 -45.50 -40.84
CA GLY A 3 -39.36 -45.52 -40.44
C GLY A 3 -38.60 -44.19 -40.66
N GLN A 4 -39.07 -43.31 -41.56
CA GLN A 4 -38.45 -42.00 -41.79
C GLN A 4 -38.81 -40.95 -40.72
N ALA A 5 -39.92 -41.12 -40.00
CA ALA A 5 -40.31 -40.20 -38.93
C ALA A 5 -39.41 -40.39 -37.69
N TYR A 6 -39.09 -41.64 -37.34
CA TYR A 6 -38.27 -41.97 -36.18
C TYR A 6 -36.80 -41.52 -36.32
N THR A 7 -36.26 -41.45 -37.54
CA THR A 7 -34.91 -40.92 -37.78
C THR A 7 -34.83 -39.41 -37.57
N LEU A 8 -35.89 -38.67 -37.89
CA LEU A 8 -35.95 -37.22 -37.69
C LEU A 8 -36.07 -36.87 -36.20
N GLU A 9 -36.89 -37.65 -35.48
CA GLU A 9 -37.09 -37.50 -34.04
C GLU A 9 -35.82 -37.84 -33.24
N GLY A 10 -35.08 -38.89 -33.66
CA GLY A 10 -33.79 -39.24 -33.06
C GLY A 10 -32.71 -38.17 -33.25
N VAL A 11 -32.67 -37.53 -34.42
CA VAL A 11 -31.74 -36.42 -34.69
C VAL A 11 -32.09 -35.20 -33.85
N LEU A 12 -33.37 -34.86 -33.71
CA LEU A 12 -33.82 -33.77 -32.85
C LEU A 12 -33.48 -34.04 -31.37
N ALA A 13 -33.71 -35.26 -30.89
CA ALA A 13 -33.34 -35.64 -29.53
C ALA A 13 -31.83 -35.55 -29.30
N ALA A 14 -31.00 -35.98 -30.27
CA ALA A 14 -29.55 -35.88 -30.19
C ALA A 14 -29.09 -34.41 -30.16
N ILE A 15 -29.69 -33.54 -30.99
CA ILE A 15 -29.38 -32.10 -30.99
C ILE A 15 -29.69 -31.49 -29.63
N VAL A 16 -30.85 -31.78 -29.04
CA VAL A 16 -31.26 -31.27 -27.72
C VAL A 16 -30.30 -31.72 -26.62
N VAL A 17 -29.91 -33.00 -26.62
CA VAL A 17 -28.95 -33.52 -25.63
C VAL A 17 -27.59 -32.87 -25.78
N VAL A 18 -27.09 -32.72 -27.01
CA VAL A 18 -25.80 -32.03 -27.27
C VAL A 18 -25.87 -30.57 -26.86
N THR A 19 -26.93 -29.85 -27.18
CA THR A 19 -27.08 -28.44 -26.75
C THR A 19 -27.16 -28.33 -25.23
N ALA A 20 -27.96 -29.17 -24.57
CA ALA A 20 -28.04 -29.20 -23.10
C ALA A 20 -26.68 -29.48 -22.46
N THR A 21 -25.87 -30.36 -23.06
CA THR A 21 -24.53 -30.71 -22.57
C THR A 21 -23.54 -29.56 -22.78
N VAL A 22 -23.56 -28.91 -23.95
CA VAL A 22 -22.72 -27.74 -24.25
C VAL A 22 -23.07 -26.57 -23.32
N TYR A 23 -24.36 -26.28 -23.12
CA TYR A 23 -24.79 -25.25 -22.18
C TYR A 23 -24.43 -25.58 -20.72
N GLY A 24 -24.52 -26.86 -20.32
CA GLY A 24 -24.07 -27.31 -19.00
C GLY A 24 -22.56 -27.17 -18.80
N LEU A 25 -21.76 -27.42 -19.83
CA LEU A 25 -20.30 -27.28 -19.78
C LEU A 25 -19.84 -25.81 -19.81
N SER A 26 -20.59 -24.92 -20.46
CA SER A 26 -20.30 -23.48 -20.42
C SER A 26 -20.58 -22.82 -19.07
N ALA A 27 -21.25 -23.52 -18.14
CA ALA A 27 -21.55 -23.02 -16.80
C ALA A 27 -20.39 -23.17 -15.81
N VAL A 28 -19.25 -23.73 -16.25
CA VAL A 28 -18.03 -23.76 -15.44
C VAL A 28 -17.45 -22.36 -15.46
N ASP A 29 -17.58 -21.66 -14.34
CA ASP A 29 -16.91 -20.39 -14.11
C ASP A 29 -15.39 -20.63 -14.22
N THR A 30 -14.79 -20.17 -15.31
CA THR A 30 -13.34 -20.22 -15.54
C THR A 30 -12.62 -19.05 -14.87
N GLY A 31 -13.28 -18.31 -13.99
CA GLY A 31 -12.62 -17.34 -13.12
C GLY A 31 -11.50 -18.02 -12.32
N PRO A 32 -10.38 -17.31 -12.08
CA PRO A 32 -9.31 -17.85 -11.25
C PRO A 32 -9.85 -18.22 -9.88
N PHE A 33 -9.75 -19.50 -9.50
CA PHE A 33 -10.14 -19.97 -8.18
C PHE A 33 -9.16 -19.42 -7.14
N GLN A 34 -9.58 -18.40 -6.40
CA GLN A 34 -8.80 -17.83 -5.29
C GLN A 34 -9.26 -18.46 -3.97
N THR A 35 -8.31 -18.89 -3.15
CA THR A 35 -8.57 -19.24 -1.75
C THR A 35 -8.93 -17.99 -0.94
N GLY A 36 -9.63 -18.16 0.19
CA GLY A 36 -10.04 -17.03 1.03
C GLY A 36 -8.88 -16.15 1.53
N ALA A 37 -7.69 -16.73 1.71
CA ALA A 37 -6.48 -15.98 2.03
C ALA A 37 -6.02 -15.10 0.86
N GLN A 38 -5.98 -15.65 -0.36
CA GLN A 38 -5.58 -14.90 -1.57
C GLN A 38 -6.54 -13.74 -1.87
N GLN A 39 -7.84 -13.95 -1.66
CA GLN A 39 -8.82 -12.86 -1.83
C GLN A 39 -8.61 -11.76 -0.79
N ARG A 40 -8.38 -12.11 0.48
CA ARG A 40 -8.05 -11.13 1.53
C ARG A 40 -6.78 -10.34 1.18
N THR A 41 -5.70 -11.01 0.78
CA THR A 41 -4.46 -10.34 0.38
C THR A 41 -4.68 -9.36 -0.76
N ALA A 42 -5.41 -9.77 -1.81
CA ALA A 42 -5.72 -8.88 -2.94
C ALA A 42 -6.56 -7.66 -2.51
N GLU A 43 -7.53 -7.83 -1.60
CA GLU A 43 -8.29 -6.72 -1.02
C GLU A 43 -7.40 -5.77 -0.20
N LEU A 44 -6.48 -6.30 0.60
CA LEU A 44 -5.51 -5.51 1.36
C LEU A 44 -4.52 -4.77 0.44
N GLU A 45 -4.05 -5.41 -0.63
CA GLU A 45 -3.18 -4.80 -1.64
C GLU A 45 -3.86 -3.59 -2.30
N GLY A 46 -5.13 -3.75 -2.70
CA GLY A 46 -5.93 -2.63 -3.23
C GLY A 46 -6.04 -1.48 -2.24
N ARG A 47 -6.44 -1.76 -0.98
CA ARG A 47 -6.56 -0.71 0.05
C ARG A 47 -5.24 -0.02 0.37
N ALA A 48 -4.13 -0.78 0.43
CA ALA A 48 -2.80 -0.23 0.69
C ALA A 48 -2.32 0.66 -0.46
N SER A 49 -2.51 0.22 -1.70
CA SER A 49 -2.18 1.01 -2.90
C SER A 49 -3.00 2.30 -2.95
N ASP A 50 -4.32 2.20 -2.76
CA ASP A 50 -5.22 3.36 -2.82
C ASP A 50 -4.92 4.36 -1.70
N THR A 51 -4.60 3.86 -0.49
CA THR A 51 -4.26 4.73 0.65
C THR A 51 -2.97 5.50 0.39
N LEU A 52 -1.91 4.84 -0.09
CA LEU A 52 -0.66 5.53 -0.40
C LEU A 52 -0.81 6.51 -1.58
N SER A 53 -1.52 6.10 -2.64
CA SER A 53 -1.75 6.95 -3.81
C SER A 53 -2.53 8.21 -3.43
N LEU A 54 -3.63 8.06 -2.70
CA LEU A 54 -4.42 9.19 -2.22
C LEU A 54 -3.60 10.10 -1.29
N ALA A 55 -2.81 9.51 -0.39
CA ALA A 55 -1.95 10.30 0.51
C ALA A 55 -0.87 11.09 -0.24
N ALA A 56 -0.33 10.54 -1.33
CA ALA A 56 0.59 11.26 -2.20
C ALA A 56 -0.11 12.40 -2.93
N GLU A 57 -1.28 12.15 -3.52
CA GLU A 57 -2.08 13.15 -4.24
C GLU A 57 -2.52 14.33 -3.36
N THR A 58 -2.92 14.07 -2.11
CA THR A 58 -3.33 15.14 -1.19
C THR A 58 -2.16 15.84 -0.51
N GLY A 59 -0.93 15.34 -0.70
CA GLY A 59 0.26 15.82 0.00
C GLY A 59 0.33 15.39 1.47
N ALA A 60 -0.58 14.53 1.93
CA ALA A 60 -0.55 13.95 3.26
C ALA A 60 0.74 13.13 3.51
N LEU A 61 1.20 12.40 2.49
CA LEU A 61 2.42 11.59 2.57
C LEU A 61 3.67 12.47 2.70
N HIS A 62 3.73 13.58 1.96
CA HIS A 62 4.77 14.59 2.09
C HIS A 62 4.80 15.22 3.49
N ASN A 63 3.62 15.56 4.03
CA ASN A 63 3.54 16.15 5.37
C ASN A 63 3.96 15.18 6.47
N ALA A 64 3.66 13.89 6.31
CA ALA A 64 4.04 12.86 7.27
C ALA A 64 5.55 12.61 7.28
N THR A 65 6.17 12.48 6.10
CA THR A 65 7.63 12.29 6.01
C THR A 65 8.38 13.50 6.58
N ALA A 66 7.93 14.72 6.28
CA ALA A 66 8.49 15.95 6.85
C ALA A 66 8.34 16.07 8.39
N CYS A 67 7.44 15.29 9.01
CA CYS A 67 7.26 15.26 10.46
C CYS A 67 8.05 14.16 11.17
N TYR A 68 8.25 12.99 10.55
CA TYR A 68 8.85 11.80 11.18
C TYR A 68 10.24 12.00 11.79
N SER A 69 10.97 13.05 11.43
CA SER A 69 12.22 13.37 12.10
C SER A 69 12.07 14.38 13.23
N VAL A 70 11.18 15.35 13.08
CA VAL A 70 11.15 16.54 13.93
C VAL A 70 10.08 16.37 15.00
N GLY A 71 10.48 15.71 16.07
CA GLY A 71 9.66 15.60 17.29
C GLY A 71 8.60 14.49 17.27
N THR A 72 8.61 13.60 16.27
CA THR A 72 7.73 12.43 16.20
C THR A 72 8.56 11.15 16.06
N PRO A 73 8.52 10.22 17.02
CA PRO A 73 9.34 9.01 16.96
C PRO A 73 8.76 7.90 16.05
N THR A 74 7.47 7.98 15.68
CA THR A 74 6.77 6.93 14.92
C THR A 74 5.66 7.50 14.03
N LEU A 75 5.42 6.88 12.87
CA LEU A 75 4.29 7.16 11.97
C LEU A 75 3.29 6.01 11.98
N ASN A 76 2.18 6.16 12.72
CA ASN A 76 1.11 5.17 12.72
C ASN A 76 -0.26 5.80 12.98
N GLY A 77 -1.35 5.07 12.74
CA GLY A 77 -2.71 5.57 12.91
C GLY A 77 -3.24 5.42 14.34
N ASN A 78 -2.51 4.75 15.23
CA ASN A 78 -2.88 4.60 16.64
C ASN A 78 -2.17 5.64 17.54
N GLN A 79 -2.00 6.87 17.06
CA GLN A 79 -1.41 7.95 17.85
C GLN A 79 -2.44 8.55 18.80
N THR A 80 -2.07 8.71 20.07
CA THR A 80 -2.90 9.37 21.10
C THR A 80 -2.69 10.89 21.16
N GLY A 81 -2.13 11.48 20.10
CA GLY A 81 -1.68 12.88 20.04
C GLY A 81 -2.07 13.58 18.74
N SER A 82 -1.24 14.55 18.30
CA SER A 82 -1.42 15.20 17.01
C SER A 82 -1.09 14.22 15.88
N SER A 83 -2.09 13.86 15.08
CA SER A 83 -1.94 12.98 13.93
C SER A 83 -1.86 13.77 12.63
N THR A 84 -0.95 13.39 11.76
CA THR A 84 -0.95 13.84 10.37
C THR A 84 -2.14 13.27 9.62
N GLU A 85 -2.50 13.89 8.49
CA GLU A 85 -3.59 13.39 7.64
C GLU A 85 -3.33 11.94 7.19
N PHE A 86 -2.09 11.60 6.88
CA PHE A 86 -1.70 10.25 6.51
C PHE A 86 -1.91 9.23 7.63
N GLU A 87 -1.57 9.59 8.88
CA GLU A 87 -1.84 8.74 10.04
C GLU A 87 -3.35 8.56 10.27
N MET A 88 -4.17 9.58 10.03
CA MET A 88 -5.63 9.44 10.07
C MET A 88 -6.15 8.49 8.97
N MET A 89 -5.55 8.51 7.77
CA MET A 89 -5.88 7.56 6.72
C MET A 89 -5.52 6.13 7.13
N LEU A 90 -4.33 5.90 7.70
CA LEU A 90 -3.92 4.59 8.24
C LEU A 90 -4.90 4.09 9.32
N ASN A 91 -5.31 4.99 10.22
CA ASN A 91 -6.29 4.67 11.27
C ASN A 91 -7.63 4.20 10.68
N GLN A 92 -8.13 4.96 9.70
CA GLN A 92 -9.43 4.71 9.09
C GLN A 92 -9.44 3.44 8.23
N THR A 93 -8.34 3.16 7.53
CA THR A 93 -8.24 2.04 6.59
C THR A 93 -7.85 0.73 7.27
N PHE A 94 -6.93 0.75 8.25
CA PHE A 94 -6.33 -0.46 8.82
C PHE A 94 -6.58 -0.62 10.31
N ASP A 95 -6.19 0.35 11.15
CA ASP A 95 -6.25 0.17 12.61
C ASP A 95 -7.67 -0.12 13.12
N ARG A 96 -8.68 0.60 12.60
CA ARG A 96 -10.09 0.37 12.97
C ARG A 96 -10.61 -0.99 12.55
N GLN A 97 -10.00 -1.60 11.54
CA GLN A 97 -10.40 -2.91 11.03
C GLN A 97 -9.64 -4.05 11.72
N GLY A 98 -8.70 -3.71 12.61
CA GLY A 98 -7.85 -4.67 13.30
C GLY A 98 -6.70 -5.21 12.46
N ASP A 99 -6.48 -4.65 11.26
CA ASP A 99 -5.35 -5.00 10.41
C ASP A 99 -4.06 -4.47 11.03
N GLN A 100 -2.97 -5.22 10.89
CA GLN A 100 -1.64 -4.82 11.34
C GLN A 100 -0.81 -4.37 10.15
N TYR A 101 0.11 -3.44 10.37
CA TYR A 101 0.97 -3.00 9.29
C TYR A 101 2.34 -2.51 9.75
N ASN A 102 3.30 -2.62 8.84
CA ASN A 102 4.61 -2.00 8.93
C ASN A 102 4.74 -0.91 7.87
N LEU A 103 5.25 0.24 8.28
CA LEU A 103 5.61 1.32 7.38
C LEU A 103 7.13 1.45 7.34
N TYR A 104 7.69 1.40 6.14
CA TYR A 104 9.13 1.58 5.92
C TYR A 104 9.37 2.83 5.09
N LEU A 105 10.41 3.58 5.46
CA LEU A 105 10.94 4.66 4.66
C LEU A 105 12.32 4.25 4.14
N SER A 106 12.46 4.21 2.82
CA SER A 106 13.72 3.91 2.15
C SER A 106 14.25 5.16 1.45
N TYR A 107 15.47 5.57 1.76
CA TYR A 107 16.05 6.85 1.32
C TYR A 107 17.52 6.70 0.98
N TRP A 108 18.06 7.61 0.19
CA TRP A 108 19.49 7.61 -0.14
C TRP A 108 20.30 8.23 1.00
N ASP A 109 21.35 7.54 1.44
CA ASP A 109 22.30 8.05 2.41
C ASP A 109 23.65 8.26 1.71
N ARG A 110 24.01 9.54 1.52
CA ARG A 110 25.23 9.91 0.80
C ARG A 110 26.51 9.52 1.53
N ASP A 111 26.49 9.41 2.85
CA ASP A 111 27.70 9.08 3.63
C ASP A 111 28.01 7.57 3.51
N SER A 112 26.96 6.75 3.40
CA SER A 112 27.10 5.31 3.14
C SER A 112 27.11 4.92 1.65
N ASP A 113 26.84 5.87 0.75
CA ASP A 113 26.67 5.66 -0.70
C ASP A 113 25.68 4.52 -1.03
N ALA A 114 24.60 4.45 -0.24
CA ALA A 114 23.65 3.35 -0.30
C ALA A 114 22.25 3.79 0.13
N ARG A 115 21.26 2.98 -0.21
CA ARG A 115 19.88 3.17 0.24
C ARG A 115 19.70 2.57 1.64
N GLN A 116 19.28 3.39 2.59
CA GLN A 116 18.92 2.97 3.94
C GLN A 116 17.42 2.72 4.04
N THR A 117 16.99 1.84 4.94
CA THR A 117 15.56 1.57 5.17
C THR A 117 15.26 1.57 6.66
N ALA A 118 14.37 2.45 7.09
CA ALA A 118 13.91 2.55 8.47
C ALA A 118 12.49 1.98 8.60
N LEU A 119 12.24 1.19 9.65
CA LEU A 119 10.88 0.86 10.10
C LEU A 119 10.37 2.01 10.94
N VAL A 120 9.29 2.66 10.50
CA VAL A 120 8.83 3.93 11.09
C VAL A 120 7.50 3.82 11.82
N SER A 121 6.74 2.74 11.63
CA SER A 121 5.45 2.55 12.29
C SER A 121 5.54 2.14 13.77
N GLN A 122 6.74 1.79 14.24
CA GLN A 122 6.97 1.22 15.56
C GLN A 122 8.18 1.86 16.24
N ALA A 123 8.12 2.02 17.56
CA ALA A 123 9.21 2.60 18.34
C ALA A 123 10.29 1.55 18.61
N SER A 124 11.22 1.37 17.66
CA SER A 124 12.46 0.57 17.71
C SER A 124 12.38 -0.95 18.00
N ASP A 125 13.23 -1.70 17.29
CA ASP A 125 13.78 -3.07 17.37
C ASP A 125 13.01 -4.28 17.97
N GLU A 126 11.94 -4.11 18.74
CA GLU A 126 11.37 -5.23 19.52
C GLU A 126 10.20 -5.95 18.84
N ASN A 127 9.63 -5.42 17.75
CA ASN A 127 8.42 -5.99 17.17
C ASN A 127 8.37 -5.85 15.64
N VAL A 128 9.42 -6.29 14.92
CA VAL A 128 9.20 -6.70 13.52
C VAL A 128 8.31 -7.94 13.59
N ALA A 129 7.00 -7.75 13.66
CA ALA A 129 6.06 -8.84 13.50
C ALA A 129 6.47 -9.59 12.23
N GLU A 130 6.71 -10.88 12.38
CA GLU A 130 7.12 -11.72 11.28
C GLU A 130 6.04 -11.62 10.21
N ARG A 131 6.37 -10.98 9.08
CA ARG A 131 5.39 -10.66 8.05
C ARG A 131 4.78 -11.98 7.55
N PRO A 132 3.46 -12.16 7.63
CA PRO A 132 2.81 -13.33 7.05
C PRO A 132 3.13 -13.46 5.57
N ALA A 133 3.18 -14.71 5.06
CA ALA A 133 3.46 -14.94 3.64
C ALA A 133 2.40 -14.31 2.70
N ASP A 134 1.23 -14.00 3.25
CA ASP A 134 0.05 -13.43 2.62
C ASP A 134 -0.17 -11.93 2.93
N ALA A 135 0.88 -11.23 3.40
CA ALA A 135 0.82 -9.79 3.60
C ALA A 135 0.79 -9.02 2.27
N ALA A 136 -0.06 -8.01 2.21
CA ALA A 136 -0.13 -7.06 1.11
C ALA A 136 1.02 -6.05 1.18
N VAL A 137 1.54 -5.63 0.03
CA VAL A 137 2.61 -4.64 -0.06
C VAL A 137 2.24 -3.55 -1.06
N ALA A 138 2.35 -2.30 -0.65
CA ALA A 138 2.22 -1.13 -1.52
C ALA A 138 3.44 -0.20 -1.33
N THR A 139 3.84 0.48 -2.40
CA THR A 139 4.99 1.38 -2.41
C THR A 139 4.64 2.66 -3.15
N GLU A 140 5.03 3.80 -2.60
CA GLU A 140 4.85 5.11 -3.22
C GLU A 140 6.11 5.95 -3.00
N THR A 141 6.46 6.80 -3.96
CA THR A 141 7.69 7.61 -3.88
C THR A 141 7.37 9.07 -3.64
N VAL A 142 8.09 9.67 -2.70
CA VAL A 142 7.95 11.06 -2.28
C VAL A 142 9.26 11.79 -2.52
N THR A 143 9.23 12.80 -3.39
CA THR A 143 10.37 13.70 -3.59
C THR A 143 10.34 14.81 -2.56
N LEU A 144 11.42 14.95 -1.80
CA LEU A 144 11.65 16.04 -0.85
C LEU A 144 12.55 17.08 -1.50
N THR A 145 12.26 18.37 -1.25
CA THR A 145 13.03 19.50 -1.78
C THR A 145 13.61 20.33 -0.65
N ASP A 146 14.68 21.05 -0.93
CA ASP A 146 15.42 21.84 0.05
C ASP A 146 14.60 22.93 0.73
N ASP A 147 13.68 23.52 -0.02
CA ASP A 147 12.79 24.60 0.38
C ASP A 147 11.53 24.11 1.11
N MET A 148 11.29 22.79 1.10
CA MET A 148 10.15 22.20 1.76
C MET A 148 10.23 22.47 3.27
N PRO A 149 9.16 22.97 3.89
CA PRO A 149 9.20 23.24 5.32
C PRO A 149 9.14 21.94 6.12
N ALA A 150 10.05 21.77 7.07
CA ALA A 150 9.91 20.75 8.10
C ALA A 150 8.64 20.98 8.93
N ARG A 151 8.12 19.91 9.54
CA ARG A 151 6.98 20.02 10.46
C ARG A 151 7.47 19.98 11.90
N ILE A 152 7.05 20.96 12.71
CA ILE A 152 7.48 21.11 14.11
C ILE A 152 6.29 21.02 15.07
N ARG A 153 6.55 20.96 16.37
CA ARG A 153 5.53 20.98 17.43
C ARG A 153 4.48 19.86 17.26
N GLY A 154 4.95 18.62 17.10
CA GLY A 154 4.07 17.46 16.88
C GLY A 154 3.27 17.59 15.59
N CYS A 155 3.96 17.85 14.48
CA CYS A 155 3.40 18.00 13.13
C CYS A 155 2.45 19.18 12.88
N SER A 156 2.05 19.94 13.90
CA SER A 156 1.05 21.01 13.78
C SER A 156 1.62 22.35 13.29
N GLY A 157 2.92 22.57 13.47
CA GLY A 157 3.60 23.80 13.09
C GLY A 157 4.43 23.65 11.83
N THR A 158 4.59 24.75 11.10
CA THR A 158 5.54 24.87 9.99
C THR A 158 6.90 25.34 10.55
N GLY A 159 7.95 24.59 10.24
CA GLY A 159 9.32 24.85 10.62
C GLY A 159 10.12 25.52 9.50
N PRO A 160 11.46 25.58 9.65
CA PRO A 160 12.36 26.07 8.60
C PRO A 160 12.46 25.05 7.43
N PRO A 161 13.08 25.44 6.31
CA PRO A 161 13.31 24.55 5.16
C PRO A 161 14.15 23.32 5.53
N LEU A 162 13.89 22.17 4.89
CA LEU A 162 14.59 20.89 5.15
C LEU A 162 16.12 21.01 5.03
N SER A 163 16.60 21.79 4.06
CA SER A 163 18.04 22.08 3.87
C SER A 163 18.74 22.71 5.08
N THR A 164 17.98 23.24 6.04
CA THR A 164 18.52 23.90 7.26
C THR A 164 18.22 23.13 8.54
N VAL A 165 17.56 21.98 8.44
CA VAL A 165 17.12 21.18 9.58
C VAL A 165 18.20 20.15 9.90
N ASP A 166 18.89 20.38 11.01
CA ASP A 166 19.83 19.40 11.55
C ASP A 166 19.08 18.18 12.13
N GLY A 167 19.57 16.98 11.84
CA GLY A 167 19.01 15.74 12.37
C GLY A 167 17.76 15.24 11.66
N TYR A 168 17.49 15.70 10.42
CA TYR A 168 16.49 15.09 9.56
C TYR A 168 16.78 13.59 9.36
N PHE A 169 15.74 12.75 9.30
CA PHE A 169 15.93 11.28 9.32
C PHE A 169 16.69 10.78 8.08
N ALA A 170 16.46 11.45 6.95
CA ALA A 170 17.18 11.23 5.71
C ALA A 170 18.19 12.38 5.55
N PRO A 171 19.46 12.12 5.26
CA PRO A 171 20.39 13.19 4.91
C PRO A 171 20.02 13.78 3.54
N ASP A 172 20.52 14.97 3.26
CA ASP A 172 20.52 15.53 1.90
C ASP A 172 21.36 14.62 0.99
N ALA A 173 20.71 14.08 -0.03
CA ALA A 173 21.29 13.15 -0.98
C ALA A 173 22.08 13.87 -2.08
N GLU A 174 21.70 15.11 -2.41
CA GLU A 174 22.29 15.87 -3.52
C GLU A 174 22.34 17.38 -3.17
N PRO A 175 23.34 17.81 -2.37
CA PRO A 175 23.42 19.17 -1.85
C PRO A 175 23.58 20.28 -2.90
N ASP A 176 23.91 19.92 -4.14
CA ASP A 176 24.05 20.85 -5.27
C ASP A 176 22.76 20.91 -6.14
N SER A 177 21.67 20.26 -5.71
CA SER A 177 20.37 20.19 -6.40
C SER A 177 19.25 20.81 -5.56
N ILE A 178 18.09 21.05 -6.18
CA ILE A 178 16.85 21.42 -5.45
C ILE A 178 16.21 20.22 -4.73
N VAL A 179 16.56 19.00 -5.17
CA VAL A 179 16.03 17.76 -4.62
C VAL A 179 16.89 17.38 -3.42
N TYR A 180 16.26 17.38 -2.25
CA TYR A 180 16.88 17.00 -1.00
C TYR A 180 17.04 15.47 -0.91
N ASN A 181 15.97 14.71 -1.18
CA ASN A 181 16.01 13.24 -1.22
C ASN A 181 14.77 12.68 -1.93
N VAL A 182 14.85 11.41 -2.35
CA VAL A 182 13.72 10.65 -2.92
C VAL A 182 13.43 9.46 -2.02
N VAL A 183 12.35 9.58 -1.24
CA VAL A 183 11.97 8.61 -0.21
C VAL A 183 10.91 7.67 -0.77
N GLU A 184 11.19 6.37 -0.78
CA GLU A 184 10.17 5.34 -1.02
C GLU A 184 9.49 5.00 0.30
N VAL A 185 8.17 5.17 0.32
CA VAL A 185 7.30 4.77 1.41
C VAL A 185 6.74 3.40 1.06
N ARG A 186 7.08 2.38 1.85
CA ARG A 186 6.57 1.02 1.68
C ARG A 186 5.65 0.64 2.84
N LEU A 187 4.40 0.38 2.52
CA LEU A 187 3.38 -0.10 3.44
C LEU A 187 3.21 -1.61 3.27
N VAL A 188 3.29 -2.35 4.37
CA VAL A 188 3.11 -3.81 4.42
C VAL A 188 1.98 -4.11 5.40
N VAL A 189 0.89 -4.75 4.97
CA VAL A 189 -0.35 -4.92 5.76
C VAL A 189 -0.76 -6.39 5.83
N TRP A 190 -1.27 -6.85 6.98
CA TRP A 190 -1.79 -8.21 7.19
C TRP A 190 -2.89 -8.29 8.26
#